data_AF-A0A3L7V1E8-F1
#
_entry.id   AF-A0A3L7V1E8-F1
#
_cell.length_a   1.000
_cell.length_b   1.000
_cell.length_c   1.000
_cell.angle_alpha   90.00
_cell.angle_beta   90.00
_cell.angle_gamma   90.00
#
_symmetry.space_group_name_H-M   'P 1'
#
loop_
_entity.id
_entity.type
_entity.pdbx_description
1 polymer ?
#
loop_
_entity_poly.entity_id
_entity_poly.type
_entity_poly.pdbx_seq_one_letter_code
_entity_poly.pdbx_strand_id
1 'polypeptide(L)'
;MALRERYGLNIYGQRVLMARRLIEAGARFVTINQAVQGGLFGAGTTDGTWDNHHLLFDSMMSFAHPPRNIPNGYKWHEYEGPGNLPQLDMSLSTLLDDLSERGLLDNTLVVVMGEFGRTPRINKDGGRDHYPNAGSVLMAGGRVQRGAVIGATDRNGSIPTTRPWGPEDVAASIYHALGIDPHRTYFPRLPRPTPIADGQVIDGLFA
;
A
#
# COMPACT_ATOMS: atom_id res chain seq x y z
N MET A 1 18.06 -19.52 -4.41
CA MET A 1 17.58 -18.35 -5.18
C MET A 1 18.38 -17.14 -4.73
N ALA A 2 18.92 -16.36 -5.67
CA ALA A 2 19.68 -15.15 -5.33
C ALA A 2 18.76 -14.10 -4.68
N LEU A 3 19.27 -13.28 -3.77
CA LEU A 3 18.47 -12.30 -3.00
C LEU A 3 17.57 -11.42 -3.89
N ARG A 4 18.11 -10.92 -5.02
CA ARG A 4 17.35 -10.08 -5.95
C ARG A 4 16.19 -10.81 -6.62
N GLU A 5 16.31 -12.11 -6.80
CA GLU A 5 15.27 -12.95 -7.40
C GLU A 5 14.12 -13.18 -6.42
N ARG A 6 14.40 -13.34 -5.11
CA ARG A 6 13.35 -13.45 -4.07
C ARG A 6 12.42 -12.24 -4.10
N TYR A 7 12.99 -11.03 -4.21
CA TYR A 7 12.22 -9.79 -4.31
C TYR A 7 11.56 -9.58 -5.68
N GLY A 8 11.92 -10.37 -6.70
CA GLY A 8 11.47 -10.21 -8.08
C GLY A 8 12.37 -9.29 -8.92
N LEU A 9 12.75 -9.76 -10.11
CA LEU A 9 13.59 -9.02 -11.08
C LEU A 9 12.78 -7.98 -11.89
N ASN A 10 11.98 -7.18 -11.19
CA ASN A 10 11.18 -6.08 -11.74
C ASN A 10 11.43 -4.79 -10.96
N ILE A 11 11.06 -3.64 -11.53
CA ILE A 11 11.35 -2.33 -10.93
C ILE A 11 10.81 -2.20 -9.50
N TYR A 12 9.62 -2.75 -9.22
CA TYR A 12 9.01 -2.66 -7.90
C TYR A 12 9.79 -3.49 -6.87
N GLY A 13 10.04 -4.76 -7.16
CA GLY A 13 10.84 -5.65 -6.32
C GLY A 13 12.22 -5.10 -5.99
N GLN A 14 12.90 -4.51 -6.99
CA GLN A 14 14.21 -3.90 -6.76
C GLN A 14 14.13 -2.61 -5.90
N ARG A 15 13.03 -1.85 -5.95
CA ARG A 15 12.78 -0.73 -5.03
C ARG A 15 12.53 -1.20 -3.61
N VAL A 16 11.76 -2.27 -3.43
CA VAL A 16 11.51 -2.85 -2.10
C VAL A 16 12.82 -3.39 -1.49
N LEU A 17 13.67 -4.06 -2.28
CA LEU A 17 15.00 -4.46 -1.83
C LEU A 17 15.89 -3.26 -1.45
N MET A 18 15.83 -2.17 -2.23
CA MET A 18 16.55 -0.94 -1.88
C MET A 18 16.03 -0.36 -0.56
N ALA A 19 14.72 -0.33 -0.35
CA ALA A 19 14.12 0.11 0.91
C ALA A 19 14.60 -0.71 2.10
N ARG A 20 14.65 -2.04 1.97
CA ARG A 20 15.24 -2.90 3.00
C ARG A 20 16.68 -2.50 3.32
N ARG A 21 17.51 -2.27 2.31
CA ARG A 21 18.92 -1.86 2.49
C ARG A 21 19.04 -0.49 3.16
N LEU A 22 18.15 0.45 2.84
CA LEU A 22 18.09 1.76 3.50
C LEU A 22 17.73 1.61 4.98
N ILE A 23 16.73 0.77 5.30
CA ILE A 23 16.34 0.45 6.69
C ILE A 23 17.53 -0.16 7.45
N GLU A 24 18.20 -1.15 6.85
CA GLU A 24 19.39 -1.78 7.43
C GLU A 24 20.55 -0.78 7.64
N ALA A 25 20.69 0.21 6.77
CA ALA A 25 21.67 1.30 6.90
C ALA A 25 21.24 2.41 7.88
N GLY A 26 20.05 2.30 8.51
CA GLY A 26 19.57 3.23 9.53
C GLY A 26 18.62 4.33 9.06
N ALA A 27 18.10 4.25 7.84
CA ALA A 27 17.04 5.17 7.40
C ALA A 27 15.78 4.99 8.27
N ARG A 28 15.29 6.10 8.84
CA ARG A 28 14.17 6.08 9.82
C ARG A 28 12.79 6.16 9.17
N PHE A 29 12.73 6.52 7.90
CA PHE A 29 11.51 6.61 7.11
C PHE A 29 11.84 6.37 5.65
N VAL A 30 11.14 5.43 5.01
CA VAL A 30 11.32 5.09 3.60
C VAL A 30 9.95 4.98 2.96
N THR A 31 9.74 5.74 1.89
CA THR A 31 8.54 5.63 1.06
C THR A 31 8.88 4.85 -0.21
N ILE A 32 8.05 3.85 -0.52
CA ILE A 32 8.16 3.07 -1.75
C ILE A 32 6.98 3.45 -2.62
N ASN A 33 7.25 4.12 -3.73
CA ASN A 33 6.22 4.36 -4.74
C ASN A 33 6.12 3.13 -5.64
N GLN A 34 4.93 2.54 -5.69
CA GLN A 34 4.64 1.55 -6.71
C GLN A 34 4.51 2.25 -8.05
N ALA A 35 5.35 1.84 -8.99
CA ALA A 35 5.27 2.29 -10.36
C ALA A 35 5.44 1.07 -11.25
N VAL A 36 4.67 1.02 -12.31
CA VAL A 36 4.84 -0.05 -13.29
C VAL A 36 6.15 0.13 -14.01
N GLN A 37 6.72 -1.01 -14.41
CA GLN A 37 7.78 -1.09 -15.39
C GLN A 37 7.29 -0.39 -16.69
N GLY A 38 7.66 0.88 -16.86
CA GLY A 38 7.12 1.74 -17.91
C GLY A 38 6.73 3.16 -17.46
N GLY A 39 6.60 3.42 -16.14
CA GLY A 39 6.38 4.79 -15.64
C GLY A 39 6.25 4.99 -14.12
N LEU A 40 7.30 5.57 -13.50
CA LEU A 40 7.23 6.84 -12.74
C LEU A 40 8.21 7.90 -13.35
N PHE A 41 9.18 7.45 -14.16
CA PHE A 41 10.12 8.28 -14.95
C PHE A 41 10.52 7.62 -16.30
N GLY A 42 9.67 6.74 -16.83
CA GLY A 42 9.82 6.19 -18.20
C GLY A 42 8.94 7.00 -19.16
N ALA A 43 9.31 7.12 -20.43
CA ALA A 43 8.55 7.86 -21.45
C ALA A 43 7.17 7.24 -21.80
N GLY A 44 6.61 6.39 -20.95
CA GLY A 44 5.33 5.72 -21.12
C GLY A 44 4.22 6.45 -20.35
N THR A 45 3.14 6.78 -21.05
CA THR A 45 1.84 7.16 -20.49
C THR A 45 1.16 5.91 -19.92
N THR A 46 1.66 5.32 -18.82
CA THR A 46 1.11 4.04 -18.35
C THR A 46 -0.07 4.22 -17.41
N ASP A 47 -1.25 3.78 -17.84
CA ASP A 47 -2.42 3.46 -17.00
C ASP A 47 -2.25 2.14 -16.20
N GLY A 48 -1.00 1.76 -15.92
CA GLY A 48 -0.68 0.55 -15.16
C GLY A 48 -0.55 0.78 -13.66
N THR A 49 -0.66 2.03 -13.18
CA THR A 49 -0.43 2.34 -11.75
C THR A 49 -1.40 1.59 -10.83
N TRP A 50 -1.18 1.69 -9.51
CA TRP A 50 -2.12 1.13 -8.54
C TRP A 50 -3.51 1.81 -8.59
N ASP A 51 -3.58 3.04 -9.12
CA ASP A 51 -4.83 3.77 -9.38
C ASP A 51 -5.38 3.45 -10.78
N ASN A 52 -5.86 2.22 -10.96
CA ASN A 52 -6.46 1.80 -12.22
C ASN A 52 -7.99 1.64 -12.13
N HIS A 53 -8.70 2.23 -13.08
CA HIS A 53 -10.16 2.25 -13.20
C HIS A 53 -10.69 1.39 -14.36
N HIS A 54 -9.81 0.72 -15.11
CA HIS A 54 -10.15 -0.06 -16.30
C HIS A 54 -9.37 -1.38 -16.34
N LEU A 55 -9.90 -2.43 -16.98
CA LEU A 55 -9.13 -3.66 -17.29
C LEU A 55 -8.40 -4.24 -16.05
N LEU A 56 -9.07 -4.22 -14.88
CA LEU A 56 -8.43 -4.49 -13.58
C LEU A 56 -7.88 -5.93 -13.51
N PHE A 57 -8.58 -6.89 -14.09
CA PHE A 57 -8.16 -8.30 -14.05
C PHE A 57 -6.84 -8.54 -14.79
N ASP A 58 -6.65 -7.88 -15.94
CA ASP A 58 -5.41 -8.00 -16.70
C ASP A 58 -4.29 -7.20 -16.02
N SER A 59 -4.49 -5.90 -15.80
CA SER A 59 -3.45 -5.01 -15.23
C SER A 59 -2.96 -5.43 -13.83
N MET A 60 -3.83 -6.03 -13.01
CA MET A 60 -3.45 -6.49 -11.69
C MET A 60 -2.68 -7.82 -11.74
N MET A 61 -2.94 -8.68 -12.73
CA MET A 61 -2.35 -10.03 -12.77
C MET A 61 -1.17 -10.16 -13.73
N SER A 62 -1.26 -9.59 -14.94
CA SER A 62 -0.21 -9.69 -15.96
C SER A 62 -0.32 -8.59 -17.00
N PHE A 63 0.82 -8.01 -17.37
CA PHE A 63 0.91 -7.10 -18.51
C PHE A 63 1.37 -7.78 -19.80
N ALA A 64 1.73 -9.07 -19.73
CA ALA A 64 2.34 -9.80 -20.82
C ALA A 64 1.39 -10.07 -21.99
N HIS A 65 0.09 -9.93 -21.81
CA HIS A 65 -0.89 -10.14 -22.87
C HIS A 65 -1.93 -9.01 -22.88
N PRO A 66 -2.26 -8.44 -24.05
CA PRO A 66 -3.32 -7.44 -24.15
C PRO A 66 -4.69 -8.04 -23.80
N PRO A 67 -5.54 -7.31 -23.06
CA PRO A 67 -6.93 -7.70 -22.84
C PRO A 67 -7.69 -7.89 -24.15
N ARG A 68 -8.66 -8.81 -24.17
CA ARG A 68 -9.49 -9.04 -25.36
C ARG A 68 -10.39 -7.86 -25.73
N ASN A 69 -10.74 -7.03 -24.74
CA ASN A 69 -11.72 -5.96 -24.87
C ASN A 69 -11.11 -4.58 -24.57
N ILE A 70 -9.94 -4.30 -25.14
CA ILE A 70 -9.33 -2.97 -25.04
C ILE A 70 -10.24 -1.93 -25.72
N PRO A 71 -10.65 -0.84 -25.04
CA PRO A 71 -11.44 0.22 -25.66
C PRO A 71 -10.73 0.81 -26.88
N ASN A 72 -11.49 1.23 -27.90
CA ASN A 72 -10.90 1.81 -29.10
C ASN A 72 -10.06 3.06 -28.77
N GLY A 73 -8.82 3.11 -29.28
CA GLY A 73 -7.85 4.18 -28.98
C GLY A 73 -7.11 4.03 -27.65
N TYR A 74 -7.38 2.98 -26.86
CA TYR A 74 -6.67 2.72 -25.61
C TYR A 74 -5.34 2.02 -25.88
N LYS A 75 -4.27 2.51 -25.24
CA LYS A 75 -2.91 1.99 -25.43
C LYS A 75 -2.56 1.01 -24.30
N TRP A 76 -2.52 -0.27 -24.62
CA TRP A 76 -1.98 -1.27 -23.70
C TRP A 76 -0.45 -1.22 -23.68
N HIS A 77 0.12 -1.22 -22.48
CA HIS A 77 1.56 -1.25 -22.26
C HIS A 77 1.98 -2.67 -21.91
N GLU A 78 2.40 -3.42 -22.93
CA GLU A 78 2.95 -4.75 -22.74
C GLU A 78 4.37 -4.67 -22.20
N TYR A 79 4.66 -5.45 -21.15
CA TYR A 79 6.02 -5.72 -20.71
C TYR A 79 6.14 -7.16 -20.23
N GLU A 80 7.36 -7.69 -20.31
CA GLU A 80 7.68 -9.01 -19.77
C GLU A 80 7.71 -8.95 -18.24
N GLY A 81 6.67 -9.49 -17.59
CA GLY A 81 6.65 -9.63 -16.14
C GLY A 81 5.25 -9.69 -15.53
N PRO A 82 5.19 -9.92 -14.20
CA PRO A 82 3.93 -9.98 -13.46
C PRO A 82 3.21 -8.63 -13.42
N GLY A 83 1.89 -8.67 -13.25
CA GLY A 83 1.04 -7.51 -12.95
C GLY A 83 1.31 -6.88 -11.59
N ASN A 84 0.49 -5.93 -11.18
CA ASN A 84 0.68 -5.22 -9.91
C ASN A 84 0.56 -6.13 -8.67
N LEU A 85 -0.39 -7.07 -8.65
CA LEU A 85 -0.62 -7.94 -7.49
C LEU A 85 0.53 -8.92 -7.26
N PRO A 86 1.02 -9.69 -8.25
CA PRO A 86 2.14 -10.60 -7.98
C PRO A 86 3.44 -9.85 -7.67
N GLN A 87 3.63 -8.63 -8.20
CA GLN A 87 4.75 -7.78 -7.79
C GLN A 87 4.64 -7.38 -6.31
N LEU A 88 3.48 -6.91 -5.86
CA LEU A 88 3.25 -6.55 -4.46
C LEU A 88 3.42 -7.77 -3.56
N ASP A 89 2.72 -8.85 -3.85
CA ASP A 89 2.69 -10.07 -3.04
C ASP A 89 4.10 -10.64 -2.82
N MET A 90 4.86 -10.84 -3.90
CA MET A 90 6.21 -11.40 -3.85
C MET A 90 7.20 -10.51 -3.09
N SER A 91 7.16 -9.20 -3.36
CA SER A 91 8.14 -8.28 -2.77
C SER A 91 7.81 -7.92 -1.33
N LEU A 92 6.53 -7.78 -0.97
CA LEU A 92 6.08 -7.52 0.39
C LEU A 92 6.33 -8.72 1.29
N SER A 93 5.95 -9.93 0.87
CA SER A 93 6.22 -11.15 1.64
C SER A 93 7.72 -11.32 1.89
N THR A 94 8.53 -11.17 0.84
CA THR A 94 10.00 -11.23 0.96
C THR A 94 10.55 -10.14 1.87
N LEU A 95 10.03 -8.91 1.81
CA LEU A 95 10.45 -7.84 2.72
C LEU A 95 10.19 -8.20 4.18
N LEU A 96 8.99 -8.70 4.49
CA LEU A 96 8.61 -9.07 5.85
C LEU A 96 9.48 -10.22 6.37
N ASP A 97 9.74 -11.24 5.55
CA ASP A 97 10.64 -12.34 5.89
C ASP A 97 12.07 -11.85 6.12
N ASP A 98 12.63 -11.05 5.22
CA ASP A 98 14.02 -10.57 5.29
C ASP A 98 14.21 -9.60 6.47
N LEU A 99 13.22 -8.74 6.78
CA LEU A 99 13.24 -7.93 7.99
C LEU A 99 13.16 -8.80 9.26
N SER A 100 12.35 -9.86 9.25
CA SER A 100 12.22 -10.79 10.39
C SER A 100 13.51 -11.59 10.61
N GLU A 101 14.08 -12.17 9.54
CA GLU A 101 15.34 -12.93 9.55
C GLU A 101 16.51 -12.10 10.11
N ARG A 102 16.45 -10.77 9.95
CA ARG A 102 17.47 -9.81 10.42
C ARG A 102 17.19 -9.20 11.79
N GLY A 103 16.06 -9.52 12.41
CA GLY A 103 15.63 -8.87 13.66
C GLY A 103 15.28 -7.38 13.51
N LEU A 104 15.00 -6.93 12.28
CA LEU A 104 14.60 -5.56 11.97
C LEU A 104 13.08 -5.36 11.98
N LEU A 105 12.29 -6.43 11.90
CA LEU A 105 10.83 -6.30 11.83
C LEU A 105 10.24 -5.73 13.14
N ASP A 106 10.82 -6.06 14.29
CA ASP A 106 10.31 -5.63 15.59
C ASP A 106 10.43 -4.11 15.82
N ASN A 107 11.35 -3.45 15.12
CA ASN A 107 11.57 -1.99 15.20
C ASN A 107 11.23 -1.23 13.91
N THR A 108 10.68 -1.92 12.90
CA THR A 108 10.28 -1.33 11.62
C THR A 108 8.79 -1.54 11.41
N LEU A 109 8.03 -0.45 11.39
CA LEU A 109 6.62 -0.49 10.97
C LEU A 109 6.55 -0.46 9.43
N VAL A 110 6.02 -1.53 8.85
CA VAL A 110 5.69 -1.63 7.43
C VAL A 110 4.20 -1.30 7.26
N VAL A 111 3.89 -0.29 6.44
CA VAL A 111 2.52 0.13 6.13
C VAL A 111 2.27 0.01 4.64
N VAL A 112 1.18 -0.68 4.27
CA VAL A 112 0.70 -0.77 2.89
C VAL A 112 -0.70 -0.22 2.84
N MET A 113 -0.86 0.92 2.18
CA MET A 113 -2.14 1.64 2.08
C MET A 113 -2.28 2.34 0.72
N GLY A 114 -3.53 2.54 0.31
CA GLY A 114 -3.89 3.42 -0.79
C GLY A 114 -4.60 4.68 -0.28
N GLU A 115 -4.89 5.59 -1.19
CA GLU A 115 -5.64 6.85 -0.97
C GLU A 115 -7.13 6.63 -0.67
N PHE A 116 -7.76 5.69 -1.39
CA PHE A 116 -9.19 5.38 -1.30
C PHE A 116 -9.39 3.87 -1.39
N GLY A 117 -10.54 3.42 -0.92
CA GLY A 117 -11.06 2.12 -1.31
C GLY A 117 -11.48 2.07 -2.77
N ARG A 118 -11.98 0.91 -3.18
CA ARG A 118 -12.47 0.65 -4.54
C ARG A 118 -13.91 0.17 -4.50
N THR A 119 -14.71 0.61 -5.47
CA THR A 119 -16.13 0.23 -5.52
C THR A 119 -16.27 -1.28 -5.44
N PRO A 120 -17.25 -1.81 -4.69
CA PRO A 120 -17.48 -3.26 -4.61
C PRO A 120 -17.99 -3.86 -5.92
N ARG A 121 -18.46 -3.01 -6.85
CA ARG A 121 -18.94 -3.37 -8.17
C ARG A 121 -17.92 -3.02 -9.25
N ILE A 122 -17.87 -3.87 -10.28
CA ILE A 122 -17.10 -3.64 -11.50
C ILE A 122 -17.84 -2.61 -12.36
N ASN A 123 -17.10 -1.60 -12.84
CA ASN A 123 -17.65 -0.57 -13.72
C ASN A 123 -17.76 -1.08 -15.17
N LYS A 124 -18.33 -0.26 -16.06
CA LYS A 124 -18.56 -0.62 -17.48
C LYS A 124 -17.27 -0.92 -18.26
N ASP A 125 -16.12 -0.48 -17.76
CA ASP A 125 -14.82 -0.57 -18.41
C ASP A 125 -13.95 -1.69 -17.79
N GLY A 126 -14.56 -2.57 -16.97
CA GLY A 126 -13.88 -3.72 -16.38
C GLY A 126 -12.93 -3.38 -15.24
N GLY A 127 -13.07 -2.21 -14.61
CA GLY A 127 -12.33 -1.80 -13.42
C GLY A 127 -13.23 -1.46 -12.22
N ARG A 128 -12.70 -0.65 -11.29
CA ARG A 128 -13.41 -0.18 -10.09
C ARG A 128 -13.09 1.29 -9.84
N ASP A 129 -14.09 2.04 -9.39
CA ASP A 129 -13.97 3.48 -9.18
C ASP A 129 -13.49 3.79 -7.75
N HIS A 130 -13.15 5.06 -7.51
CA HIS A 130 -12.82 5.55 -6.16
C HIS A 130 -14.00 5.37 -5.20
N TYR A 131 -13.71 4.87 -3.99
CA TYR A 131 -14.74 4.55 -3.02
C TYR A 131 -14.32 4.93 -1.60
N PRO A 132 -14.82 6.06 -1.06
CA PRO A 132 -14.44 6.56 0.26
C PRO A 132 -15.11 5.80 1.41
N ASN A 133 -16.17 5.02 1.13
CA ASN A 133 -16.98 4.42 2.19
C ASN A 133 -16.27 3.26 2.90
N ALA A 134 -15.38 2.54 2.22
CA ALA A 134 -14.68 1.39 2.79
C ALA A 134 -13.36 1.13 2.05
N GLY A 135 -12.29 0.83 2.80
CA GLY A 135 -10.98 0.45 2.29
C GLY A 135 -10.26 -0.48 3.27
N SER A 136 -9.00 -0.80 2.99
CA SER A 136 -8.17 -1.62 3.87
C SER A 136 -6.74 -1.10 3.93
N VAL A 137 -6.12 -1.22 5.10
CA VAL A 137 -4.70 -0.93 5.33
C VAL A 137 -4.06 -2.18 5.93
N LEU A 138 -2.88 -2.55 5.45
CA LEU A 138 -2.05 -3.59 6.06
C LEU A 138 -0.92 -2.92 6.85
N MET A 139 -0.74 -3.35 8.09
CA MET A 139 0.38 -2.96 8.94
C MET A 139 1.08 -4.20 9.49
N ALA A 140 2.40 -4.18 9.56
CA ALA A 140 3.22 -5.26 10.11
C ALA A 140 4.51 -4.73 10.73
N GLY A 141 5.08 -5.47 11.68
CA GLY A 141 6.26 -5.04 12.43
C GLY A 141 5.98 -3.88 13.38
N GLY A 142 7.01 -3.30 13.99
CA GLY A 142 6.85 -2.17 14.92
C GLY A 142 5.86 -2.46 16.06
N ARG A 143 5.86 -3.69 16.59
CA ARG A 143 4.94 -4.21 17.62
C ARG A 143 3.46 -4.33 17.23
N VAL A 144 3.13 -4.23 15.95
CA VAL A 144 1.79 -4.59 15.46
C VAL A 144 1.49 -6.05 15.83
N GLN A 145 0.29 -6.28 16.36
CA GLN A 145 -0.19 -7.59 16.76
C GLN A 145 -0.28 -8.51 15.53
N ARG A 146 0.44 -9.64 15.59
CA ARG A 146 0.44 -10.63 14.51
C ARG A 146 -0.93 -11.31 14.38
N GLY A 147 -1.40 -11.46 13.14
CA GLY A 147 -2.65 -12.16 12.82
C GLY A 147 -3.92 -11.39 13.21
N ALA A 148 -3.80 -10.13 13.63
CA ALA A 148 -4.95 -9.30 13.93
C ALA A 148 -5.75 -8.98 12.65
N VAL A 149 -7.07 -9.11 12.74
CA VAL A 149 -8.02 -8.63 11.73
C VAL A 149 -8.96 -7.65 12.43
N ILE A 150 -8.84 -6.37 12.09
CA ILE A 150 -9.55 -5.30 12.78
C ILE A 150 -10.61 -4.73 11.85
N GLY A 151 -11.86 -4.86 12.31
CA GLY A 151 -13.03 -4.38 11.60
C GLY A 151 -13.55 -5.32 10.52
N ALA A 152 -14.73 -5.00 10.00
CA ALA A 152 -15.38 -5.74 8.92
C ALA A 152 -16.27 -4.80 8.09
N THR A 153 -16.50 -5.17 6.84
CA THR A 153 -17.52 -4.56 5.98
C THR A 153 -18.80 -5.40 5.95
N ASP A 154 -19.84 -4.91 5.32
CA ASP A 154 -21.02 -5.72 4.99
C ASP A 154 -20.66 -6.83 3.99
N ARG A 155 -21.59 -7.77 3.76
CA ARG A 155 -21.41 -8.88 2.81
C ARG A 155 -21.09 -8.43 1.37
N ASN A 156 -21.31 -7.16 1.05
CA ASN A 156 -21.07 -6.60 -0.27
C ASN A 156 -19.76 -5.80 -0.31
N GLY A 157 -19.01 -5.64 0.79
CA GLY A 157 -17.81 -4.81 0.86
C GLY A 157 -18.07 -3.31 0.72
N SER A 158 -19.29 -2.84 1.03
CA SER A 158 -19.72 -1.47 0.73
C SER A 158 -19.51 -0.49 1.89
N ILE A 159 -19.77 -0.91 3.12
CA ILE A 159 -19.64 -0.06 4.30
C ILE A 159 -19.11 -0.86 5.49
N PRO A 160 -18.42 -0.23 6.46
CA PRO A 160 -18.06 -0.87 7.71
C PRO A 160 -19.29 -1.31 8.50
N THR A 161 -19.23 -2.50 9.10
CA THR A 161 -20.27 -3.03 10.02
C THR A 161 -19.81 -3.04 11.47
N THR A 162 -18.53 -2.87 11.71
CA THR A 162 -17.91 -2.63 13.02
C THR A 162 -17.61 -1.14 13.22
N ARG A 163 -16.96 -0.77 14.33
CA ARG A 163 -16.38 0.57 14.50
C ARG A 163 -15.56 0.94 13.25
N PRO A 164 -15.89 2.03 12.54
CA PRO A 164 -15.08 2.48 11.42
C PRO A 164 -13.79 3.14 11.95
N TRP A 165 -12.70 2.90 11.22
CA TRP A 165 -11.41 3.55 11.46
C TRP A 165 -11.08 4.40 10.24
N GLY A 166 -10.89 5.70 10.46
CA GLY A 166 -10.63 6.69 9.42
C GLY A 166 -9.12 6.90 9.16
N PRO A 167 -8.78 7.72 8.14
CA PRO A 167 -7.39 8.06 7.84
C PRO A 167 -6.64 8.69 9.03
N GLU A 168 -7.34 9.48 9.85
CA GLU A 168 -6.78 10.09 11.06
C GLU A 168 -6.41 9.05 12.12
N ASP A 169 -7.16 7.95 12.26
CA ASP A 169 -6.84 6.87 13.20
C ASP A 169 -5.61 6.08 12.73
N VAL A 170 -5.48 5.88 11.42
CA VAL A 170 -4.30 5.31 10.78
C VAL A 170 -3.07 6.18 11.04
N ALA A 171 -3.20 7.50 10.85
CA ALA A 171 -2.12 8.45 11.13
C ALA A 171 -1.73 8.45 12.62
N ALA A 172 -2.71 8.52 13.52
CA ALA A 172 -2.48 8.46 14.97
C ALA A 172 -1.74 7.19 15.39
N SER A 173 -2.09 6.05 14.79
CA SER A 173 -1.44 4.76 15.04
C SER A 173 0.01 4.72 14.54
N ILE A 174 0.29 5.31 13.38
CA ILE A 174 1.68 5.45 12.86
C ILE A 174 2.50 6.36 13.79
N TYR A 175 1.95 7.49 14.22
CA TYR A 175 2.63 8.38 15.17
C TYR A 175 2.91 7.71 16.51
N HIS A 176 1.94 6.95 17.03
CA HIS A 176 2.12 6.14 18.22
C HIS A 176 3.29 5.16 18.09
N ALA A 177 3.38 4.42 16.98
CA ALA A 177 4.49 3.51 16.72
C ALA A 177 5.86 4.23 16.62
N LEU A 178 5.87 5.49 16.19
CA LEU A 178 7.06 6.35 16.15
C LEU A 178 7.41 6.96 17.52
N GLY A 179 6.60 6.73 18.57
CA GLY A 179 6.76 7.35 19.88
C GLY A 179 6.39 8.84 19.90
N ILE A 180 5.58 9.28 18.94
CA ILE A 180 5.05 10.64 18.83
C ILE A 180 3.65 10.63 19.41
N ASP A 181 3.39 11.53 20.37
CA ASP A 181 2.02 11.77 20.86
C ASP A 181 1.19 12.40 19.73
N PRO A 182 0.18 11.68 19.18
CA PRO A 182 -0.61 12.18 18.04
C PRO A 182 -1.46 13.41 18.40
N HIS A 183 -1.77 13.59 19.69
CA HIS A 183 -2.55 14.73 20.17
C HIS A 183 -1.66 15.92 20.58
N ARG A 184 -0.34 15.75 20.51
CA ARG A 184 0.59 16.86 20.75
C ARG A 184 0.27 17.98 19.77
N THR A 185 0.06 19.15 20.33
CA THR A 185 -0.31 20.31 19.54
C THR A 185 0.91 21.00 18.98
N TYR A 186 0.93 21.24 17.67
CA TYR A 186 1.91 22.14 17.07
C TYR A 186 1.36 23.57 17.12
N PHE A 187 2.23 24.52 17.48
CA PHE A 187 1.96 25.95 17.36
C PHE A 187 2.67 26.44 16.09
N PRO A 188 2.03 26.37 14.91
CA PRO A 188 2.53 27.07 13.74
C PRO A 188 2.55 28.58 14.02
N ARG A 189 3.12 29.38 13.12
CA ARG A 189 3.02 30.87 13.17
C ARG A 189 1.57 31.40 13.09
N LEU A 190 0.56 30.52 13.10
CA LEU A 190 -0.86 30.82 13.05
C LEU A 190 -1.48 30.71 14.46
N PRO A 191 -2.50 31.53 14.78
CA PRO A 191 -3.04 31.67 16.14
C PRO A 191 -3.90 30.49 16.62
N ARG A 192 -4.01 29.39 15.86
CA ARG A 192 -4.83 28.24 16.23
C ARG A 192 -3.97 27.00 16.47
N PRO A 193 -3.98 26.45 17.69
CA PRO A 193 -3.36 25.17 17.97
C PRO A 193 -4.06 24.07 17.16
N THR A 194 -3.30 23.24 16.43
CA THR A 194 -3.83 22.09 15.69
C THR A 194 -3.10 20.82 16.16
N PRO A 195 -3.81 19.74 16.54
CA PRO A 195 -3.16 18.46 16.85
C PRO A 195 -2.43 17.91 15.62
N ILE A 196 -1.46 17.02 15.83
CA ILE A 196 -0.74 16.36 14.73
C ILE A 196 -1.67 15.41 13.96
N ALA A 197 -2.53 14.69 14.68
CA ALA A 197 -3.63 13.91 14.13
C ALA A 197 -4.85 14.01 15.06
N ASP A 198 -6.06 14.02 14.50
CA ASP A 198 -7.31 14.11 15.28
C ASP A 198 -7.92 12.73 15.60
N GLY A 199 -7.31 11.66 15.09
CA GLY A 199 -7.77 10.28 15.26
C GLY A 199 -7.26 9.61 16.53
N GLN A 200 -7.73 8.39 16.77
CA GLN A 200 -7.33 7.54 17.89
C GLN A 200 -6.42 6.41 17.41
N VAL A 201 -5.57 5.92 18.32
CA VAL A 201 -4.83 4.68 18.08
C VAL A 201 -5.84 3.54 17.91
N ILE A 202 -5.67 2.75 16.85
CA ILE A 202 -6.61 1.67 16.50
C ILE A 202 -6.57 0.58 17.57
N ASP A 203 -7.73 0.28 18.15
CA ASP A 203 -7.88 -0.72 19.21
C ASP A 203 -7.47 -2.12 18.70
N GLY A 204 -6.58 -2.79 19.43
CA GLY A 204 -6.08 -4.13 19.08
C GLY A 204 -5.02 -4.16 17.97
N LEU A 205 -4.54 -3.00 17.51
CA LEU A 205 -3.48 -2.94 16.49
C LEU A 205 -2.10 -3.29 17.05
N PHE A 206 -1.79 -2.83 18.26
CA PHE A 206 -0.51 -3.06 18.93
C PHE A 206 -0.65 -4.05 20.10
N ALA A 207 0.39 -4.83 20.35
CA ALA A 207 0.47 -5.81 21.44
C ALA A 207 0.90 -5.20 22.79
#